data_AF-A0A9D5FLC0-F1
#
_entry.id   AF-A0A9D5FLC0-F1
#
_cell.length_a   1.000
_cell.length_b   1.000
_cell.length_c   1.000
_cell.angle_alpha   90.00
_cell.angle_beta   90.00
_cell.angle_gamma   90.00
#
_symmetry.space_group_name_H-M   'P 1'
#
loop_
_entity.id
_entity.type
_entity.pdbx_description
1 polymer ?
#
loop_
_entity_poly.entity_id
_entity_poly.type
_entity_poly.pdbx_seq_one_letter_code
_entity_poly.pdbx_strand_id
1 'polypeptide(L)'
;MRKESKMNLRQEELREVLQTARKTPNRGDLHVFMGDPRSDACDKTTVEPGNSYSPGIWTCGISLWIKTNDLLVSPETMPAPEISWTIIEEPGAAPAAESSYKAGSVSILHRLAHLGSDGTEGADFNSVTIKSESADPSVCFIVVKDVGPAGAKISGLEWDGSKNALRINKSLMLVCEQEPDHVLVAQADAGFDSPAAALGFSLDLRPGESRTISFKTVHGFDGRPFAASIPKRIHPESISCADAFVLAEKNWRTALPARVFAPDPRVALAWERCAWHILSAMENGIPRIGVVNYPVLWMRDCVIVLRALDLMGRSDLARIGSDYMAPLYFSGGFGAESDAPGEGIWALVSHARITRDWEWCREIFPHIAKRAGFIGQM
;
A
#
# COMPACT_ATOMS: atom_id res chain seq x y z
N MET A 1 14.90 42.72 8.06
CA MET A 1 14.19 41.89 7.08
C MET A 1 15.12 41.58 5.91
N ARG A 2 15.86 40.47 5.97
CA ARG A 2 16.53 39.94 4.77
C ARG A 2 15.53 39.02 4.09
N LYS A 3 15.21 39.28 2.81
CA LYS A 3 14.46 38.35 1.96
C LYS A 3 15.28 37.05 1.89
N GLU A 4 14.77 35.99 2.49
CA GLU A 4 15.29 34.64 2.30
C GLU A 4 15.15 34.27 0.82
N SER A 5 16.26 33.85 0.22
CA SER A 5 16.35 33.53 -1.19
C SER A 5 15.96 32.07 -1.37
N LYS A 6 14.68 31.80 -1.66
CA LYS A 6 14.24 30.48 -2.15
C LYS A 6 15.12 30.08 -3.33
N MET A 7 15.63 28.84 -3.35
CA MET A 7 16.25 28.31 -4.57
C MET A 7 15.19 28.33 -5.68
N ASN A 8 15.35 29.23 -6.64
CA ASN A 8 14.42 29.40 -7.75
C ASN A 8 14.94 28.59 -8.92
N LEU A 9 14.47 27.35 -9.04
CA LEU A 9 14.91 26.47 -10.12
C LEU A 9 14.47 27.01 -11.47
N ARG A 10 15.37 26.92 -12.43
CA ARG A 10 15.05 27.24 -13.83
C ARG A 10 14.17 26.13 -14.40
N GLN A 11 13.31 26.50 -15.35
CA GLN A 11 12.46 25.54 -16.07
C GLN A 11 13.25 24.37 -16.70
N GLU A 12 14.50 24.62 -17.10
CA GLU A 12 15.40 23.59 -17.63
C GLU A 12 15.79 22.55 -16.57
N GLU A 13 16.06 22.98 -15.34
CA GLU A 13 16.45 22.09 -14.23
C GLU A 13 15.27 21.21 -13.79
N LEU A 14 14.05 21.76 -13.76
CA LEU A 14 12.83 20.98 -13.51
C LEU A 14 12.62 19.90 -14.59
N ARG A 15 12.89 20.23 -15.86
CA ARG A 15 12.80 19.27 -16.96
C ARG A 15 13.88 18.19 -16.86
N GLU A 16 15.10 18.55 -16.45
CA GLU A 16 16.19 17.59 -16.26
C GLU A 16 15.85 16.55 -15.18
N VAL A 17 15.30 17.00 -14.04
CA VAL A 17 14.82 16.10 -12.97
C VAL A 17 13.79 15.13 -13.52
N LEU A 18 12.77 15.65 -14.20
CA LEU A 18 11.68 14.83 -14.72
C LEU A 18 12.15 13.86 -15.83
N GLN A 19 13.04 14.31 -16.73
CA GLN A 19 13.61 13.43 -17.76
C GLN A 19 14.48 12.32 -17.17
N THR A 20 15.29 12.63 -16.16
CA THR A 20 16.10 11.63 -15.46
C THR A 20 15.19 10.61 -14.77
N ALA A 21 14.15 11.07 -14.07
CA ALA A 21 13.22 10.20 -13.40
C ALA A 21 12.43 9.31 -14.37
N ARG A 22 11.99 9.81 -15.53
CA ARG A 22 11.32 9.00 -16.57
C ARG A 22 12.21 7.91 -17.17
N LYS A 23 13.54 8.13 -17.25
CA LYS A 23 14.51 7.12 -17.74
C LYS A 23 14.88 6.09 -16.68
N THR A 24 14.61 6.40 -15.42
CA THR A 24 14.99 5.54 -14.29
C THR A 24 13.90 4.50 -14.08
N PRO A 25 14.20 3.20 -14.14
CA PRO A 25 13.23 2.16 -13.79
C PRO A 25 12.92 2.21 -12.28
N ASN A 26 11.82 1.57 -11.86
CA ASN A 26 11.65 1.24 -10.45
C ASN A 26 12.72 0.22 -10.01
N ARG A 27 12.93 0.04 -8.70
CA ARG A 27 13.99 -0.85 -8.20
C ARG A 27 13.74 -2.30 -8.60
N GLY A 28 12.49 -2.76 -8.45
CA GLY A 28 12.04 -4.10 -8.79
C GLY A 28 12.65 -5.23 -7.95
N ASP A 29 13.44 -4.92 -6.90
CA ASP A 29 14.20 -5.88 -6.12
C ASP A 29 13.43 -6.46 -4.92
N LEU A 30 12.56 -5.66 -4.30
CA LEU A 30 11.74 -6.08 -3.17
C LEU A 30 10.40 -5.33 -3.14
N HIS A 31 9.31 -6.05 -2.90
CA HIS A 31 7.97 -5.48 -2.84
C HIS A 31 7.24 -5.86 -1.55
N VAL A 32 6.57 -4.88 -0.98
CA VAL A 32 5.62 -5.03 0.11
C VAL A 32 4.26 -4.53 -0.36
N PHE A 33 3.20 -5.20 0.06
CA PHE A 33 1.84 -4.75 -0.19
C PHE A 33 1.18 -4.23 1.07
N MET A 34 0.52 -3.08 0.97
CA MET A 34 -0.31 -2.52 2.02
C MET A 34 -1.76 -2.45 1.56
N GLY A 35 -2.69 -2.83 2.43
CA GLY A 35 -4.10 -2.79 2.09
C GLY A 35 -5.01 -3.29 3.20
N ASP A 36 -6.28 -2.89 3.15
CA ASP A 36 -7.34 -3.36 4.04
C ASP A 36 -7.86 -4.74 3.60
N PRO A 37 -8.10 -5.70 4.51
CA PRO A 37 -8.58 -7.04 4.13
C PRO A 37 -9.88 -7.07 3.34
N ARG A 38 -10.69 -6.01 3.40
CA ARG A 38 -11.95 -5.87 2.67
C ARG A 38 -11.81 -5.04 1.40
N SER A 39 -10.62 -4.55 1.08
CA SER A 39 -10.39 -3.85 -0.17
C SER A 39 -10.20 -4.80 -1.35
N ASP A 40 -10.38 -4.28 -2.56
CA ASP A 40 -10.07 -4.98 -3.81
C ASP A 40 -8.56 -5.21 -3.95
N ALA A 41 -8.15 -6.27 -4.63
CA ALA A 41 -6.73 -6.56 -4.88
C ALA A 41 -6.03 -5.43 -5.66
N CYS A 42 -6.76 -4.72 -6.53
CA CYS A 42 -6.21 -3.58 -7.25
C CYS A 42 -5.95 -2.37 -6.36
N ASP A 43 -6.62 -2.26 -5.21
CA ASP A 43 -6.55 -1.09 -4.31
C ASP A 43 -5.33 -1.16 -3.39
N LYS A 44 -4.58 -2.25 -3.47
CA LYS A 44 -3.44 -2.55 -2.61
C LYS A 44 -2.23 -1.77 -3.09
N THR A 45 -1.64 -1.00 -2.17
CA THR A 45 -0.45 -0.21 -2.44
C THR A 45 0.76 -1.12 -2.50
N THR A 46 1.52 -1.04 -3.59
CA THR A 46 2.78 -1.76 -3.73
C THR A 46 3.92 -0.81 -3.43
N VAL A 47 4.78 -1.16 -2.46
CA VAL A 47 5.85 -0.31 -1.93
C VAL A 47 7.20 -1.00 -2.09
N GLU A 48 8.20 -0.25 -2.53
CA GLU A 48 9.61 -0.64 -2.65
C GLU A 48 10.49 0.07 -1.60
N PRO A 49 11.74 -0.40 -1.39
CA PRO A 49 12.73 0.31 -0.58
C PRO A 49 12.86 1.79 -0.99
N GLY A 50 12.86 2.68 0.01
CA GLY A 50 12.77 4.13 -0.21
C GLY A 50 11.35 4.70 -0.11
N ASN A 51 10.35 3.82 0.05
CA ASN A 51 8.93 4.13 -0.07
C ASN A 51 8.58 4.76 -1.44
N SER A 52 9.24 4.31 -2.51
CA SER A 52 8.68 4.44 -3.85
C SER A 52 7.50 3.48 -3.95
N TYR A 53 6.37 3.92 -4.50
CA TYR A 53 5.14 3.14 -4.43
C TYR A 53 4.23 3.32 -5.65
N SER A 54 3.29 2.39 -5.78
CA SER A 54 2.14 2.51 -6.67
C SER A 54 0.85 2.50 -5.86
N PRO A 55 0.01 3.55 -5.95
CA PRO A 55 -1.27 3.68 -5.23
C PRO A 55 -2.32 2.78 -5.87
N GLY A 56 -2.22 1.48 -5.59
CA GLY A 56 -2.95 0.42 -6.28
C GLY A 56 -2.17 -0.21 -7.44
N ILE A 57 -2.68 -1.34 -7.93
CA ILE A 57 -2.11 -2.13 -9.01
C ILE A 57 -2.54 -1.56 -10.36
N TRP A 58 -1.59 -1.51 -11.30
CA TRP A 58 -1.73 -0.94 -12.64
C TRP A 58 -2.13 0.54 -12.65
N THR A 59 -1.54 1.32 -11.74
CA THR A 59 -1.80 2.77 -11.65
C THR A 59 -0.61 3.57 -12.17
N CYS A 60 0.28 4.03 -11.29
CA CYS A 60 1.46 4.83 -11.60
C CYS A 60 2.55 4.58 -10.56
N GLY A 61 3.77 5.02 -10.83
CA GLY A 61 4.85 5.15 -9.85
C GLY A 61 4.90 6.54 -9.24
N ILE A 62 5.06 6.56 -7.91
CA ILE A 62 5.29 7.77 -7.12
C ILE A 62 6.60 7.57 -6.36
N SER A 63 7.56 8.48 -6.52
CA SER A 63 8.85 8.42 -5.84
C SER A 63 9.40 9.78 -5.46
N LEU A 64 10.28 9.77 -4.45
CA LEU A 64 10.99 10.96 -4.00
C LEU A 64 12.32 11.13 -4.71
N TRP A 65 12.59 12.38 -5.09
CA TRP A 65 13.82 12.78 -5.74
C TRP A 65 14.37 14.03 -5.04
N ILE A 66 15.64 14.00 -4.64
CA ILE A 66 16.29 15.12 -3.98
C ILE A 66 17.37 15.67 -4.91
N LYS A 67 17.27 16.96 -5.23
CA LYS A 67 18.29 17.70 -5.95
C LYS A 67 19.09 18.54 -4.94
N THR A 68 20.39 18.29 -4.83
CA THR A 68 21.33 19.07 -4.03
C THR A 68 22.52 19.47 -4.89
N ASN A 69 22.77 20.76 -5.11
CA ASN A 69 23.79 21.23 -6.06
C ASN A 69 23.68 20.47 -7.41
N ASP A 70 24.76 19.82 -7.87
CA ASP A 70 24.79 19.02 -9.11
C ASP A 70 24.25 17.59 -8.96
N LEU A 71 23.98 17.13 -7.73
CA LEU A 71 23.55 15.76 -7.47
C LEU A 71 22.02 15.63 -7.47
N LEU A 72 21.51 14.63 -8.17
CA LEU A 72 20.11 14.22 -8.15
C LEU A 72 20.02 12.77 -7.63
N VAL A 73 19.40 12.58 -6.48
CA VAL A 73 19.32 11.28 -5.79
C VAL A 73 17.87 10.84 -5.65
N SER A 74 17.62 9.56 -5.90
CA SER A 74 16.37 8.88 -5.55
C SER A 74 16.70 7.50 -5.00
N PRO A 75 15.89 6.94 -4.09
CA PRO A 75 16.03 5.54 -3.70
C PRO A 75 16.07 4.57 -4.87
N GLU A 76 15.46 4.92 -6.02
CA GLU A 76 15.51 4.10 -7.24
C GLU A 76 16.93 3.93 -7.83
N THR A 77 17.83 4.89 -7.59
CA THR A 77 19.20 4.87 -8.11
C THR A 77 20.25 4.50 -7.07
N MET A 78 19.86 4.39 -5.80
CA MET A 78 20.76 4.10 -4.69
C MET A 78 21.06 2.60 -4.55
N PRO A 79 22.27 2.20 -4.14
CA PRO A 79 22.54 0.83 -3.72
C PRO A 79 21.66 0.40 -2.53
N ALA A 80 21.16 -0.84 -2.53
CA ALA A 80 20.27 -1.33 -1.48
C ALA A 80 20.82 -1.15 -0.03
N PRO A 81 22.13 -1.39 0.24
CA PRO A 81 22.67 -1.22 1.60
C PRO A 81 22.67 0.22 2.13
N GLU A 82 22.46 1.22 1.27
CA GLU A 82 22.40 2.64 1.65
C GLU A 82 20.98 3.08 2.06
N ILE A 83 19.99 2.21 1.88
CA ILE A 83 18.60 2.45 2.24
C ILE A 83 18.26 1.55 3.43
N SER A 84 18.03 2.16 4.58
CA SER A 84 17.35 1.46 5.67
C SER A 84 15.86 1.48 5.39
N TRP A 85 15.23 0.31 5.34
CA TRP A 85 13.79 0.18 5.06
C TRP A 85 13.18 -0.92 5.91
N THR A 86 12.12 -0.59 6.63
CA THR A 86 11.41 -1.52 7.52
C THR A 86 9.92 -1.20 7.58
N ILE A 87 9.13 -2.12 8.11
CA ILE A 87 7.78 -1.84 8.61
C ILE A 87 7.93 -1.57 10.10
N ILE A 88 7.49 -0.40 10.58
CA ILE A 88 7.71 0.10 11.96
C ILE A 88 7.71 -1.05 12.96
N GLU A 89 8.86 -1.32 13.57
CA GLU A 89 9.14 -2.57 14.31
C GLU A 89 8.57 -2.58 15.74
N GLU A 90 7.97 -1.48 16.19
CA GLU A 90 7.39 -1.38 17.52
C GLU A 90 6.17 -2.31 17.65
N PRO A 91 6.16 -3.23 18.64
CA PRO A 91 5.01 -4.12 18.87
C PRO A 91 3.71 -3.34 19.10
N GLY A 92 2.67 -3.70 18.36
CA GLY A 92 1.37 -3.03 18.40
C GLY A 92 1.28 -1.70 17.64
N ALA A 93 2.35 -1.20 17.02
CA ALA A 93 2.30 -0.07 16.12
C ALA A 93 1.62 -0.45 14.79
N ALA A 94 1.07 0.55 14.09
CA ALA A 94 0.51 0.35 12.75
C ALA A 94 1.59 -0.19 11.80
N PRO A 95 1.26 -1.09 10.87
CA PRO A 95 2.14 -1.38 9.76
C PRO A 95 2.19 -0.14 8.86
N ALA A 96 3.26 0.65 9.03
CA ALA A 96 3.66 1.71 8.12
C ALA A 96 5.09 1.42 7.67
N ALA A 97 5.40 1.71 6.41
CA ALA A 97 6.76 1.59 5.92
C ALA A 97 7.55 2.83 6.31
N GLU A 98 8.72 2.60 6.88
CA GLU A 98 9.69 3.63 7.23
C GLU A 98 10.96 3.40 6.42
N SER A 99 11.38 4.41 5.68
CA SER A 99 12.65 4.41 4.98
C SER A 99 13.51 5.56 5.47
N SER A 100 14.80 5.30 5.68
CA SER A 100 15.79 6.33 5.95
C SER A 100 17.04 6.14 5.10
N TYR A 101 17.53 7.24 4.55
CA TYR A 101 18.69 7.28 3.66
C TYR A 101 19.28 8.68 3.60
N LYS A 102 20.50 8.81 3.07
CA LYS A 102 21.14 10.10 2.80
C LYS A 102 21.07 10.43 1.32
N ALA A 103 20.76 11.68 1.00
CA ALA A 103 20.68 12.18 -0.36
C ALA A 103 21.49 13.48 -0.46
N GLY A 104 22.76 13.38 -0.82
CA GLY A 104 23.67 14.53 -0.85
C GLY A 104 23.85 15.16 0.52
N SER A 105 23.47 16.43 0.67
CA SER A 105 23.59 17.21 1.91
C SER A 105 22.42 17.05 2.88
N VAL A 106 21.46 16.17 2.61
CA VAL A 106 20.29 15.96 3.49
C VAL A 106 20.13 14.50 3.91
N SER A 107 19.60 14.30 5.10
CA SER A 107 19.10 13.01 5.58
C SER A 107 17.58 12.97 5.47
N ILE A 108 17.05 11.84 4.99
CA ILE A 108 15.62 11.63 4.75
C ILE A 108 15.11 10.58 5.71
N LEU A 109 13.95 10.87 6.32
CA LEU A 109 13.08 9.90 6.96
C LEU A 109 11.72 9.97 6.27
N HIS A 110 11.37 8.94 5.51
CA HIS A 110 10.11 8.83 4.79
C HIS A 110 9.24 7.77 5.44
N ARG A 111 8.03 8.14 5.85
CA ARG A 111 7.00 7.23 6.36
C ARG A 111 5.82 7.17 5.41
N LEU A 112 5.29 5.98 5.18
CA LEU A 112 4.11 5.71 4.35
C LEU A 112 3.15 4.80 5.12
N ALA A 113 1.90 5.23 5.26
CA ALA A 113 0.81 4.42 5.80
C ALA A 113 -0.35 4.36 4.81
N HIS A 114 -0.96 3.19 4.68
CA HIS A 114 -2.18 3.00 3.91
C HIS A 114 -3.40 2.97 4.83
N LEU A 115 -4.45 3.72 4.47
CA LEU A 115 -5.78 3.57 5.04
C LEU A 115 -6.72 3.08 3.95
N GLY A 116 -7.36 1.92 4.17
CA GLY A 116 -8.33 1.36 3.24
C GLY A 116 -9.75 1.36 3.81
N SER A 117 -10.70 0.92 2.98
CA SER A 117 -12.06 0.59 3.38
C SER A 117 -12.60 -0.60 2.58
N ASP A 118 -13.82 -1.07 2.89
CA ASP A 118 -14.51 -2.08 2.08
C ASP A 118 -14.58 -1.62 0.61
N GLY A 119 -14.11 -2.44 -0.33
CA GLY A 119 -14.10 -2.15 -1.77
C GLY A 119 -12.84 -1.42 -2.28
N THR A 120 -13.01 -0.50 -3.23
CA THR A 120 -11.90 0.32 -3.77
C THR A 120 -11.87 1.68 -3.08
N GLU A 121 -10.78 2.42 -3.24
CA GLU A 121 -10.61 3.84 -2.82
C GLU A 121 -9.98 4.02 -1.43
N GLY A 122 -8.93 3.23 -1.15
CA GLY A 122 -7.96 3.53 -0.12
C GLY A 122 -7.23 4.87 -0.34
N ALA A 123 -6.37 5.22 0.60
CA ALA A 123 -5.44 6.32 0.44
C ALA A 123 -4.11 6.04 1.14
N ASP A 124 -3.03 6.42 0.47
CA ASP A 124 -1.67 6.38 0.99
C ASP A 124 -1.31 7.74 1.57
N PHE A 125 -0.84 7.77 2.81
CA PHE A 125 -0.43 8.98 3.50
C PHE A 125 1.08 8.94 3.73
N ASN A 126 1.75 10.01 3.32
CA ASN A 126 3.20 10.11 3.31
C ASN A 126 3.66 11.27 4.19
N SER A 127 4.70 11.03 4.98
CA SER A 127 5.38 12.05 5.76
C SER A 127 6.88 11.94 5.51
N VAL A 128 7.46 13.00 4.96
CA VAL A 128 8.87 13.06 4.56
C VAL A 128 9.56 14.11 5.41
N THR A 129 10.26 13.68 6.46
CA THR A 129 11.11 14.57 7.25
C THR A 129 12.49 14.63 6.62
N ILE A 130 12.91 15.84 6.28
CA ILE A 130 14.17 16.14 5.61
C ILE A 130 14.98 17.00 6.56
N LYS A 131 16.16 16.51 6.93
CA LYS A 131 17.10 17.21 7.81
C LYS A 131 18.32 17.64 7.03
N SER A 132 18.68 18.91 7.14
CA SER A 132 19.88 19.42 6.46
C SER A 132 21.14 19.09 7.24
N GLU A 133 22.16 18.56 6.57
CA GLU A 133 23.50 18.35 7.12
C GLU A 133 24.47 19.50 6.76
N SER A 134 24.14 20.30 5.75
CA SER A 134 24.90 21.49 5.35
C SER A 134 23.98 22.69 5.06
N ALA A 135 24.55 23.78 4.57
CA ALA A 135 23.78 24.95 4.12
C ALA A 135 23.51 24.91 2.60
N ASP A 136 23.75 23.77 1.96
CA ASP A 136 23.63 23.63 0.52
C ASP A 136 22.16 23.67 0.10
N PRO A 137 21.82 24.48 -0.91
CA PRO A 137 20.45 24.61 -1.34
C PRO A 137 19.98 23.29 -1.96
N SER A 138 18.79 22.85 -1.54
CA SER A 138 18.24 21.55 -1.89
C SER A 138 16.77 21.69 -2.26
N VAL A 139 16.27 20.85 -3.16
CA VAL A 139 14.84 20.74 -3.48
C VAL A 139 14.42 19.29 -3.41
N CYS A 140 13.31 19.05 -2.72
CA CYS A 140 12.64 17.75 -2.69
C CYS A 140 11.56 17.73 -3.78
N PHE A 141 11.52 16.68 -4.57
CA PHE A 141 10.51 16.44 -5.58
C PHE A 141 9.71 15.20 -5.26
N ILE A 142 8.39 15.32 -5.39
CA ILE A 142 7.50 14.19 -5.58
C ILE A 142 7.34 14.01 -7.08
N VAL A 143 7.79 12.88 -7.61
CA VAL A 143 7.68 12.56 -9.03
C VAL A 143 6.59 11.53 -9.26
N VAL A 144 5.75 11.78 -10.26
CA VAL A 144 4.71 10.86 -10.74
C VAL A 144 5.04 10.46 -12.18
N LYS A 145 5.17 9.16 -12.43
CA LYS A 145 5.46 8.57 -13.74
C LYS A 145 4.72 7.24 -13.91
N ASP A 146 4.70 6.68 -15.10
CA ASP A 146 4.05 5.40 -15.40
C ASP A 146 4.78 4.20 -14.79
N VAL A 147 6.10 4.20 -14.83
CA VAL A 147 6.93 3.16 -14.24
C VAL A 147 6.95 3.29 -12.72
N GLY A 148 6.46 2.25 -12.04
CA GLY A 148 6.47 2.12 -10.59
C GLY A 148 6.36 0.65 -10.18
N PRO A 149 6.39 0.35 -8.87
CA PRO A 149 6.34 -1.02 -8.35
C PRO A 149 5.18 -1.85 -8.89
N ALA A 150 4.03 -1.21 -9.12
CA ALA A 150 2.88 -1.77 -9.81
C ALA A 150 2.26 -0.75 -10.77
N GLY A 151 3.10 0.03 -11.43
CA GLY A 151 2.69 1.11 -12.32
C GLY A 151 2.11 0.63 -13.65
N ALA A 152 1.35 1.49 -14.31
CA ALA A 152 0.90 1.30 -15.69
C ALA A 152 0.89 2.63 -16.43
N LYS A 153 0.49 2.59 -17.70
CA LYS A 153 0.39 3.76 -18.56
C LYS A 153 -0.47 4.85 -17.92
N ILE A 154 0.08 6.06 -17.87
CA ILE A 154 -0.68 7.25 -17.51
C ILE A 154 -1.31 7.82 -18.79
N SER A 155 -2.61 8.12 -18.75
CA SER A 155 -3.37 8.67 -19.86
C SER A 155 -3.56 10.18 -19.77
N GLY A 156 -3.44 10.77 -18.57
CA GLY A 156 -3.55 12.20 -18.35
C GLY A 156 -3.05 12.63 -16.97
N LEU A 157 -2.54 13.85 -16.90
CA LEU A 157 -2.12 14.53 -15.67
C LEU A 157 -2.60 15.97 -15.69
N GLU A 158 -3.19 16.43 -14.60
CA GLU A 158 -3.69 17.80 -14.46
C GLU A 158 -3.43 18.32 -13.05
N TRP A 159 -2.78 19.48 -12.93
CA TRP A 159 -2.58 20.15 -11.65
C TRP A 159 -3.75 21.10 -11.35
N ASP A 160 -4.40 20.90 -10.21
CA ASP A 160 -5.41 21.78 -9.63
C ASP A 160 -4.79 22.55 -8.45
N GLY A 161 -4.27 23.75 -8.73
CA GLY A 161 -3.66 24.62 -7.72
C GLY A 161 -4.63 25.09 -6.64
N SER A 162 -5.95 25.05 -6.87
CA SER A 162 -6.93 25.42 -5.83
C SER A 162 -7.05 24.37 -4.73
N LYS A 163 -6.61 23.14 -5.01
CA LYS A 163 -6.67 21.99 -4.11
C LYS A 163 -5.29 21.45 -3.74
N ASN A 164 -4.22 22.08 -4.22
CA ASN A 164 -2.85 21.57 -4.14
C ASN A 164 -2.77 20.10 -4.60
N ALA A 165 -3.44 19.77 -5.70
CA ALA A 165 -3.66 18.39 -6.10
C ALA A 165 -3.31 18.12 -7.56
N LEU A 166 -2.59 17.04 -7.80
CA LEU A 166 -2.36 16.47 -9.12
C LEU A 166 -3.39 15.36 -9.36
N ARG A 167 -4.28 15.57 -10.34
CA ARG A 167 -5.15 14.53 -10.87
C ARG A 167 -4.35 13.63 -11.79
N ILE A 168 -4.44 12.33 -11.56
CA ILE A 168 -3.78 11.29 -12.33
C ILE A 168 -4.85 10.42 -13.00
N ASN A 169 -4.80 10.32 -14.33
CA ASN A 169 -5.90 9.82 -15.14
C ASN A 169 -7.18 10.64 -14.87
N LYS A 170 -8.31 10.02 -14.49
CA LYS A 170 -9.52 10.78 -14.09
C LYS A 170 -9.88 10.57 -12.61
N SER A 171 -9.45 9.47 -12.00
CA SER A 171 -9.87 9.05 -10.67
C SER A 171 -8.83 9.18 -9.54
N LEU A 172 -7.52 9.04 -9.81
CA LEU A 172 -6.50 9.14 -8.78
C LEU A 172 -6.13 10.60 -8.50
N MET A 173 -5.83 10.92 -7.25
CA MET A 173 -5.45 12.27 -6.82
C MET A 173 -4.27 12.23 -5.86
N LEU A 174 -3.18 12.91 -6.20
CA LEU A 174 -2.09 13.20 -5.26
C LEU A 174 -2.30 14.60 -4.69
N VAL A 175 -2.50 14.71 -3.38
CA VAL A 175 -2.80 15.96 -2.67
C VAL A 175 -1.66 16.31 -1.73
N CYS A 176 -1.08 17.50 -1.91
CA CYS A 176 -0.03 18.01 -1.03
C CYS A 176 -0.65 18.85 0.09
N GLU A 177 -0.25 18.62 1.34
CA GLU A 177 -0.70 19.46 2.46
C GLU A 177 -0.02 20.84 2.46
N GLN A 178 1.18 20.90 1.91
CA GLN A 178 1.89 22.15 1.62
C GLN A 178 1.84 22.43 0.12
N GLU A 179 1.70 23.70 -0.26
CA GLU A 179 1.78 24.10 -1.67
C GLU A 179 3.21 23.86 -2.20
N PRO A 180 3.38 23.15 -3.33
CA PRO A 180 4.68 23.01 -3.97
C PRO A 180 5.19 24.36 -4.48
N ASP A 181 6.49 24.61 -4.32
CA ASP A 181 7.16 25.80 -4.90
C ASP A 181 7.26 25.71 -6.43
N HIS A 182 7.29 24.48 -6.96
CA HIS A 182 7.42 24.19 -8.38
C HIS A 182 6.46 23.08 -8.78
N VAL A 183 5.79 23.26 -9.92
CA VAL A 183 4.95 22.22 -10.54
C VAL A 183 5.30 22.14 -12.02
N LEU A 184 5.69 20.95 -12.47
CA LEU A 184 5.91 20.65 -13.88
C LEU A 184 5.08 19.43 -14.26
N VAL A 185 4.23 19.57 -15.28
CA VAL A 185 3.53 18.47 -15.94
C VAL A 185 4.05 18.38 -17.37
N ALA A 186 4.75 17.28 -17.69
CA ALA A 186 5.19 16.97 -19.04
C ALA A 186 4.19 16.03 -19.71
N GLN A 187 3.81 16.37 -20.94
CA GLN A 187 2.96 15.52 -21.76
C GLN A 187 3.74 14.32 -22.32
N ALA A 188 3.02 13.32 -22.81
CA ALA A 188 3.63 12.25 -23.60
C ALA A 188 4.31 12.85 -24.86
N ASP A 189 5.43 12.25 -25.26
CA ASP A 189 6.25 12.70 -26.38
C ASP A 189 6.90 11.51 -27.11
N ALA A 190 7.73 11.76 -28.12
CA ALA A 190 8.35 10.71 -28.92
C ALA A 190 9.28 9.77 -28.12
N GLY A 191 9.80 10.22 -26.98
CA GLY A 191 10.66 9.42 -26.10
C GLY A 191 9.91 8.67 -25.01
N PHE A 192 8.67 9.04 -24.72
CA PHE A 192 7.90 8.53 -23.59
C PHE A 192 6.39 8.60 -23.86
N ASP A 193 5.70 7.46 -23.82
CA ASP A 193 4.31 7.33 -24.23
C ASP A 193 3.27 7.68 -23.15
N SER A 194 3.73 8.00 -21.94
CA SER A 194 2.94 8.48 -20.80
C SER A 194 3.39 9.89 -20.37
N PRO A 195 2.47 10.78 -19.96
CA PRO A 195 2.83 12.03 -19.28
C PRO A 195 3.46 11.73 -17.91
N ALA A 196 4.20 12.70 -17.36
CA ALA A 196 4.82 12.62 -16.04
C ALA A 196 4.77 13.99 -15.34
N ALA A 197 4.87 14.01 -14.02
CA ALA A 197 4.88 15.25 -13.25
C ALA A 197 5.97 15.27 -12.17
N ALA A 198 6.45 16.47 -11.85
CA ALA A 198 7.32 16.73 -10.70
C ALA A 198 6.75 17.89 -9.88
N LEU A 199 6.56 17.66 -8.58
CA LEU A 199 6.12 18.65 -7.59
C LEU A 199 7.30 18.95 -6.67
N GLY A 200 7.88 20.14 -6.78
CA GLY A 200 9.10 20.54 -6.08
C GLY A 200 8.84 21.41 -4.85
N PHE A 201 9.59 21.16 -3.78
CA PHE A 201 9.57 21.89 -2.52
C PHE A 201 10.98 22.35 -2.18
N SER A 202 11.20 23.66 -2.15
CA SER A 202 12.50 24.25 -1.87
C SER A 202 12.84 24.10 -0.38
N LEU A 203 14.03 23.58 -0.09
CA LEU A 203 14.50 23.30 1.25
C LEU A 203 15.48 24.39 1.67
N ASP A 204 14.95 25.52 2.11
CA ASP A 204 15.74 26.62 2.67
C ASP A 204 16.08 26.33 4.15
N LEU A 205 16.89 25.30 4.38
CA LEU A 205 17.21 24.78 5.71
C LEU A 205 18.62 25.13 6.14
N ARG A 206 18.79 25.53 7.41
CA ARG A 206 20.11 25.65 8.03
C ARG A 206 20.65 24.27 8.42
N PRO A 207 21.98 24.09 8.56
CA PRO A 207 22.54 22.85 9.09
C PRO A 207 21.88 22.46 10.43
N GLY A 208 21.37 21.24 10.51
CA GLY A 208 20.66 20.69 11.67
C GLY A 208 19.15 20.96 11.69
N GLU A 209 18.65 21.88 10.87
CA GLU A 209 17.22 22.17 10.75
C GLU A 209 16.51 21.04 9.98
N SER A 210 15.21 20.87 10.25
CA SER A 210 14.39 19.85 9.60
C SER A 210 13.07 20.44 9.11
N ARG A 211 12.60 19.97 7.95
CA ARG A 211 11.28 20.28 7.42
C ARG A 211 10.57 18.99 7.05
N THR A 212 9.27 18.94 7.31
CA THR A 212 8.41 17.83 6.88
C THR A 212 7.58 18.25 5.68
N ILE A 213 7.56 17.40 4.66
CA ILE A 213 6.64 17.49 3.52
C ILE A 213 5.64 16.34 3.67
N SER A 214 4.36 16.66 3.62
CA SER A 214 3.26 15.72 3.79
C SER A 214 2.35 15.74 2.56
N PHE A 215 2.02 14.55 2.08
CA PHE A 215 1.12 14.39 0.94
C PHE A 215 0.40 13.06 1.03
N LYS A 216 -0.76 12.99 0.38
CA LYS A 216 -1.57 11.78 0.30
C LYS A 216 -1.95 11.47 -1.12
N THR A 217 -2.05 10.20 -1.44
CA THR A 217 -2.56 9.73 -2.72
C THR A 217 -3.87 9.02 -2.50
N VAL A 218 -4.95 9.65 -2.95
CA VAL A 218 -6.30 9.09 -2.91
C VAL A 218 -6.44 8.17 -4.11
N HIS A 219 -6.73 6.90 -3.83
CA HIS A 219 -6.95 5.91 -4.87
C HIS A 219 -8.25 6.18 -5.59
N GLY A 220 -8.31 5.73 -6.84
CA GLY A 220 -9.54 5.76 -7.62
C GLY A 220 -9.35 4.97 -8.90
N PHE A 221 -10.37 4.21 -9.30
CA PHE A 221 -10.32 3.38 -10.49
C PHE A 221 -11.47 3.74 -11.43
N ASP A 222 -11.15 4.45 -12.51
CA ASP A 222 -12.12 4.80 -13.54
C ASP A 222 -12.73 3.57 -14.20
N GLY A 223 -14.03 3.64 -14.53
CA GLY A 223 -14.70 2.66 -15.39
C GLY A 223 -15.16 1.36 -14.71
N ARG A 224 -15.11 1.26 -13.38
CA ARG A 224 -15.65 0.09 -12.67
C ARG A 224 -17.18 0.14 -12.58
N PRO A 225 -17.89 -0.94 -12.97
CA PRO A 225 -19.36 -0.96 -13.00
C PRO A 225 -20.06 -0.79 -11.65
N PHE A 226 -19.33 -0.71 -10.53
CA PHE A 226 -19.90 -0.64 -9.17
C PHE A 226 -19.24 0.40 -8.25
N ALA A 227 -18.36 1.27 -8.76
CA ALA A 227 -17.64 2.25 -7.93
C ALA A 227 -18.59 3.19 -7.16
N ALA A 228 -19.75 3.53 -7.73
CA ALA A 228 -20.72 4.44 -7.11
C ALA A 228 -21.62 3.76 -6.04
N SER A 229 -21.62 2.43 -5.94
CA SER A 229 -22.54 1.66 -5.08
C SER A 229 -21.92 1.13 -3.79
N ILE A 230 -20.60 1.24 -3.64
CA ILE A 230 -19.89 0.81 -2.42
C ILE A 230 -19.72 2.05 -1.52
N PRO A 231 -20.28 2.05 -0.28
CA PRO A 231 -20.11 3.17 0.62
C PRO A 231 -18.64 3.35 0.99
N LYS A 232 -18.06 4.52 0.68
CA LYS A 232 -16.73 4.91 1.16
C LYS A 232 -16.76 4.98 2.68
N ARG A 233 -15.88 4.26 3.38
CA ARG A 233 -15.74 4.40 4.84
C ARG A 233 -14.60 5.29 5.26
N ILE A 234 -13.71 5.63 4.34
CA ILE A 234 -12.72 6.67 4.56
C ILE A 234 -13.08 7.90 3.74
N HIS A 235 -12.81 9.06 4.34
CA HIS A 235 -12.91 10.37 3.72
C HIS A 235 -11.51 10.98 3.73
N PRO A 236 -10.60 10.55 2.83
CA PRO A 236 -9.22 10.97 2.87
C PRO A 236 -9.07 12.50 2.83
N GLU A 237 -10.01 13.20 2.19
CA GLU A 237 -10.09 14.66 2.14
C GLU A 237 -10.12 15.32 3.52
N SER A 238 -10.72 14.68 4.53
CA SER A 238 -10.84 15.22 5.89
C SER A 238 -9.74 14.75 6.85
N ILE A 239 -8.79 13.96 6.38
CA ILE A 239 -7.73 13.36 7.22
C ILE A 239 -6.39 14.00 6.87
N SER A 240 -5.69 14.54 7.87
CA SER A 240 -4.31 14.98 7.71
C SER A 240 -3.36 13.78 7.70
N CYS A 241 -2.17 13.91 7.12
CA CYS A 241 -1.17 12.85 7.11
C CYS A 241 -0.76 12.47 8.53
N ALA A 242 -0.65 13.43 9.45
CA ALA A 242 -0.36 13.16 10.85
C ALA A 242 -1.46 12.33 11.53
N ASP A 243 -2.73 12.70 11.33
CA ASP A 243 -3.86 11.97 11.89
C ASP A 243 -4.01 10.57 11.26
N ALA A 244 -3.60 10.41 10.00
CA ALA A 244 -3.67 9.13 9.30
C ALA A 244 -2.78 8.06 9.95
N PHE A 245 -1.57 8.41 10.42
CA PHE A 245 -0.71 7.46 11.13
C PHE A 245 -1.34 7.00 12.46
N VAL A 246 -1.96 7.93 13.20
CA VAL A 246 -2.67 7.61 14.45
C VAL A 246 -3.89 6.72 14.17
N LEU A 247 -4.64 7.02 13.11
CA LEU A 247 -5.78 6.22 12.70
C LEU A 247 -5.36 4.84 12.20
N ALA A 248 -4.26 4.73 11.45
CA ALA A 248 -3.71 3.46 11.00
C ALA A 248 -3.35 2.57 12.19
N GLU A 249 -2.74 3.13 13.23
CA GLU A 249 -2.41 2.39 14.46
C GLU A 249 -3.66 1.90 15.17
N LYS A 250 -4.64 2.79 15.34
CA LYS A 250 -5.93 2.43 15.95
C LYS A 250 -6.65 1.33 15.17
N ASN A 251 -6.69 1.45 13.84
CA ASN A 251 -7.32 0.46 12.96
C ASN A 251 -6.58 -0.88 13.06
N TRP A 252 -5.25 -0.86 13.06
CA TRP A 252 -4.43 -2.06 13.20
C TRP A 252 -4.66 -2.77 14.54
N ARG A 253 -4.63 -2.03 15.65
CA ARG A 253 -4.91 -2.59 16.98
C ARG A 253 -6.30 -3.21 17.07
N THR A 254 -7.27 -2.68 16.34
CA THR A 254 -8.63 -3.22 16.25
C THR A 254 -8.70 -4.45 15.32
N ALA A 255 -7.98 -4.41 14.20
CA ALA A 255 -7.95 -5.46 13.19
C ALA A 255 -7.24 -6.74 13.67
N LEU A 256 -6.35 -6.61 14.65
CA LEU A 256 -5.66 -7.70 15.28
C LEU A 256 -6.04 -7.74 16.77
N PRO A 257 -7.12 -8.43 17.18
CA PRO A 257 -7.53 -8.48 18.58
C PRO A 257 -6.71 -9.47 19.42
N ALA A 258 -6.24 -10.58 18.84
CA ALA A 258 -5.37 -11.53 19.55
C ALA A 258 -3.94 -10.99 19.73
N ARG A 259 -3.20 -11.49 20.73
CA ARG A 259 -1.77 -11.24 20.92
C ARG A 259 -1.05 -12.52 21.28
N VAL A 260 0.20 -12.63 20.82
CA VAL A 260 1.12 -13.68 21.23
C VAL A 260 2.14 -13.10 22.19
N PHE A 261 2.26 -13.70 23.37
CA PHE A 261 3.27 -13.36 24.35
C PHE A 261 4.33 -14.46 24.35
N ALA A 262 5.59 -14.08 24.12
CA ALA A 262 6.73 -14.99 24.12
C ALA A 262 7.92 -14.33 24.83
N PRO A 263 8.82 -15.11 25.47
CA PRO A 263 10.01 -14.56 26.12
C PRO A 263 10.92 -13.77 25.15
N ASP A 264 10.98 -14.21 23.90
CA ASP A 264 11.66 -13.47 22.83
C ASP A 264 10.65 -12.53 22.15
N PRO A 265 10.82 -11.19 22.26
CA PRO A 265 9.89 -10.23 21.67
C PRO A 265 9.83 -10.32 20.14
N ARG A 266 10.85 -10.89 19.49
CA ARG A 266 10.86 -11.09 18.03
C ARG A 266 9.81 -12.10 17.58
N VAL A 267 9.39 -13.03 18.44
CA VAL A 267 8.33 -14.00 18.12
C VAL A 267 6.97 -13.30 18.07
N ALA A 268 6.69 -12.40 19.02
CA ALA A 268 5.48 -11.59 19.00
C ALA A 268 5.45 -10.68 17.77
N LEU A 269 6.57 -10.02 17.47
CA LEU A 269 6.72 -9.19 16.28
C LEU A 269 6.50 -10.01 14.99
N ALA A 270 7.13 -11.18 14.87
CA ALA A 270 6.96 -12.05 13.71
C ALA A 270 5.48 -12.48 13.53
N TRP A 271 4.78 -12.80 14.62
CA TRP A 271 3.36 -13.13 14.57
C TRP A 271 2.51 -11.94 14.07
N GLU A 272 2.77 -10.73 14.58
CA GLU A 272 2.06 -9.51 14.11
C GLU A 272 2.33 -9.23 12.62
N ARG A 273 3.55 -9.48 12.14
CA ARG A 273 3.89 -9.33 10.70
C ARG A 273 3.24 -10.39 9.82
N CYS A 274 3.19 -11.64 10.26
CA CYS A 274 2.44 -12.69 9.56
C CYS A 274 0.95 -12.34 9.48
N ALA A 275 0.36 -11.87 10.57
CA ALA A 275 -1.02 -11.43 10.60
C ALA A 275 -1.28 -10.26 9.64
N TRP A 276 -0.35 -9.32 9.54
CA TRP A 276 -0.44 -8.21 8.59
C TRP A 276 -0.40 -8.69 7.14
N HIS A 277 0.55 -9.57 6.79
CA HIS A 277 0.61 -10.14 5.44
C HIS A 277 -0.66 -10.91 5.07
N ILE A 278 -1.22 -11.69 6.01
CA ILE A 278 -2.50 -12.37 5.82
C ILE A 278 -3.60 -11.35 5.52
N LEU A 279 -3.76 -10.32 6.36
CA LEU A 279 -4.84 -9.34 6.20
C LEU A 279 -4.68 -8.50 4.93
N SER A 280 -3.46 -8.07 4.59
CA SER A 280 -3.22 -7.28 3.39
C SER A 280 -3.40 -8.09 2.10
N ALA A 281 -3.17 -9.41 2.13
CA ALA A 281 -3.39 -10.30 1.00
C ALA A 281 -4.87 -10.56 0.69
N MET A 282 -5.77 -10.43 1.68
CA MET A 282 -7.20 -10.66 1.46
C MET A 282 -7.81 -9.70 0.43
N GLU A 283 -8.85 -10.15 -0.24
CA GLU A 283 -9.58 -9.35 -1.22
C GLU A 283 -11.08 -9.42 -0.92
N ASN A 284 -11.73 -8.27 -0.69
CA ASN A 284 -13.15 -8.21 -0.35
C ASN A 284 -13.54 -9.14 0.82
N GLY A 285 -12.62 -9.35 1.79
CA GLY A 285 -12.81 -10.24 2.93
C GLY A 285 -12.62 -11.73 2.61
N ILE A 286 -12.25 -12.08 1.37
CA ILE A 286 -11.94 -13.44 0.95
C ILE A 286 -10.43 -13.69 1.15
N PRO A 287 -10.04 -14.82 1.79
CA PRO A 287 -8.63 -15.17 1.93
C PRO A 287 -7.97 -15.43 0.57
N ARG A 288 -6.72 -14.97 0.43
CA ARG A 288 -5.86 -15.20 -0.74
C ARG A 288 -4.49 -15.71 -0.29
N ILE A 289 -3.78 -16.39 -1.19
CA ILE A 289 -2.37 -16.79 -1.00
C ILE A 289 -1.46 -15.55 -1.07
N GLY A 290 -1.76 -14.66 -2.01
CA GLY A 290 -0.99 -13.47 -2.28
C GLY A 290 -1.85 -12.40 -2.93
N VAL A 291 -1.35 -11.17 -2.95
CA VAL A 291 -2.14 -9.99 -3.30
C VAL A 291 -2.49 -9.96 -4.79
N VAL A 292 -1.53 -10.23 -5.68
CA VAL A 292 -1.69 -10.07 -7.13
C VAL A 292 -1.42 -11.36 -7.92
N ASN A 293 -0.46 -12.15 -7.46
CA ASN A 293 0.06 -13.32 -8.20
C ASN A 293 -0.82 -14.58 -8.08
N TYR A 294 -1.77 -14.61 -7.15
CA TYR A 294 -2.71 -15.72 -6.95
C TYR A 294 -4.14 -15.20 -6.69
N PRO A 295 -4.87 -14.72 -7.72
CA PRO A 295 -6.14 -14.00 -7.56
C PRO A 295 -7.35 -14.94 -7.30
N VAL A 296 -7.11 -16.16 -6.84
CA VAL A 296 -8.13 -17.21 -6.68
C VAL A 296 -8.11 -17.81 -5.28
N LEU A 297 -9.25 -18.29 -4.83
CA LEU A 297 -9.33 -19.08 -3.60
C LEU A 297 -8.81 -20.48 -3.90
N TRP A 298 -7.64 -20.79 -3.35
CA TRP A 298 -7.06 -22.12 -3.39
C TRP A 298 -7.36 -22.81 -2.07
N MET A 299 -8.11 -23.93 -2.08
CA MET A 299 -8.64 -24.54 -0.86
C MET A 299 -7.55 -24.75 0.19
N ARG A 300 -6.50 -25.49 -0.17
CA ARG A 300 -5.38 -25.85 0.72
C ARG A 300 -4.76 -24.68 1.47
N ASP A 301 -4.42 -23.63 0.76
CA ASP A 301 -3.79 -22.46 1.36
C ASP A 301 -4.82 -21.61 2.12
N CYS A 302 -6.01 -21.43 1.55
CA CYS A 302 -7.04 -20.61 2.14
C CYS A 302 -7.61 -21.21 3.44
N VAL A 303 -7.65 -22.54 3.61
CA VAL A 303 -8.07 -23.13 4.90
C VAL A 303 -7.11 -22.81 6.03
N ILE A 304 -5.81 -22.69 5.74
CA ILE A 304 -4.80 -22.25 6.72
C ILE A 304 -5.04 -20.79 7.09
N VAL A 305 -5.31 -19.94 6.09
CA VAL A 305 -5.62 -18.53 6.31
C VAL A 305 -6.91 -18.36 7.12
N LEU A 306 -7.98 -19.10 6.81
CA LEU A 306 -9.23 -19.08 7.58
C LEU A 306 -8.99 -19.45 9.05
N ARG A 307 -8.21 -20.50 9.30
CA ARG A 307 -7.84 -20.88 10.66
C ARG A 307 -7.04 -19.79 11.37
N ALA A 308 -6.09 -19.18 10.66
CA ALA A 308 -5.30 -18.07 11.20
C ALA A 308 -6.18 -16.89 11.56
N LEU A 309 -7.15 -16.51 10.73
CA LEU A 309 -8.11 -15.43 10.99
C LEU A 309 -8.92 -15.68 12.26
N ASP A 310 -9.45 -16.89 12.44
CA ASP A 310 -10.13 -17.26 13.68
C ASP A 310 -9.22 -17.15 14.91
N LEU A 311 -7.97 -17.62 14.82
CA LEU A 311 -6.99 -17.54 15.90
C LEU A 311 -6.50 -16.10 16.17
N MET A 312 -6.54 -15.24 15.16
CA MET A 312 -6.31 -13.81 15.28
C MET A 312 -7.49 -13.09 15.97
N GLY A 313 -8.63 -13.77 16.17
CA GLY A 313 -9.87 -13.22 16.68
C GLY A 313 -10.68 -12.45 15.63
N ARG A 314 -10.38 -12.67 14.34
CA ARG A 314 -11.11 -12.15 13.18
C ARG A 314 -12.04 -13.22 12.59
N SER A 315 -12.84 -13.83 13.46
CA SER A 315 -13.88 -14.77 13.04
C SER A 315 -14.92 -14.14 12.13
N ASP A 316 -15.07 -12.80 12.15
CA ASP A 316 -15.89 -12.08 11.16
C ASP A 316 -15.36 -12.28 9.73
N LEU A 317 -14.04 -12.21 9.53
CA LEU A 317 -13.42 -12.44 8.22
C LEU A 317 -13.36 -13.92 7.87
N ALA A 318 -13.08 -14.78 8.86
CA ALA A 318 -13.10 -16.24 8.66
C ALA A 318 -14.50 -16.72 8.23
N ARG A 319 -15.57 -16.11 8.74
CA ARG A 319 -16.95 -16.38 8.34
C ARG A 319 -17.20 -16.06 6.86
N ILE A 320 -16.79 -14.86 6.40
CA ILE A 320 -16.93 -14.46 4.99
C ILE A 320 -16.27 -15.47 4.06
N GLY A 321 -15.01 -15.82 4.33
CA GLY A 321 -14.29 -16.79 3.51
C GLY A 321 -14.88 -18.20 3.61
N SER A 322 -15.38 -18.61 4.78
CA SER A 322 -16.06 -19.90 4.97
C SER A 322 -17.36 -20.00 4.17
N ASP A 323 -18.18 -18.94 4.17
CA ASP A 323 -19.43 -18.88 3.41
C ASP A 323 -19.16 -18.91 1.90
N TYR A 324 -18.14 -18.16 1.44
CA TYR A 324 -17.72 -18.18 0.04
C TYR A 324 -17.18 -19.54 -0.40
N MET A 325 -16.42 -20.21 0.48
CA MET A 325 -15.81 -21.51 0.21
C MET A 325 -16.81 -22.67 0.30
N ALA A 326 -17.89 -22.57 1.10
CA ALA A 326 -18.84 -23.64 1.34
C ALA A 326 -19.38 -24.32 0.06
N PRO A 327 -19.78 -23.63 -1.02
CA PRO A 327 -20.19 -24.27 -2.28
C PRO A 327 -19.06 -24.81 -3.15
N LEU A 328 -17.79 -24.54 -2.85
CA LEU A 328 -16.63 -24.91 -3.67
C LEU A 328 -16.04 -26.25 -3.22
N TYR A 329 -16.40 -27.34 -3.89
CA TYR A 329 -16.02 -28.69 -3.42
C TYR A 329 -14.61 -29.14 -3.81
N PHE A 330 -14.06 -28.62 -4.90
CA PHE A 330 -12.79 -29.07 -5.50
C PHE A 330 -11.86 -27.91 -5.87
N SER A 331 -11.99 -26.73 -5.25
CA SER A 331 -11.27 -25.53 -5.71
C SER A 331 -9.77 -25.58 -5.45
N GLY A 332 -8.96 -25.89 -6.47
CA GLY A 332 -7.50 -25.82 -6.44
C GLY A 332 -6.92 -24.63 -7.20
N GLY A 333 -7.70 -23.59 -7.47
CA GLY A 333 -7.26 -22.41 -8.23
C GLY A 333 -7.10 -22.64 -9.74
N PHE A 334 -6.31 -23.65 -10.16
CA PHE A 334 -6.05 -24.02 -11.56
C PHE A 334 -6.73 -25.32 -12.00
N GLY A 335 -7.54 -25.93 -11.13
CA GLY A 335 -8.22 -27.18 -11.42
C GLY A 335 -8.83 -27.80 -10.17
N ALA A 336 -9.33 -29.02 -10.34
CA ALA A 336 -9.83 -29.82 -9.24
C ALA A 336 -8.68 -30.46 -8.45
N GLU A 337 -8.71 -30.36 -7.12
CA GLU A 337 -7.76 -31.06 -6.23
C GLU A 337 -8.50 -32.01 -5.28
N SER A 338 -7.93 -33.19 -5.04
CA SER A 338 -8.59 -34.29 -4.31
C SER A 338 -8.59 -34.13 -2.78
N ASP A 339 -7.70 -33.31 -2.24
CA ASP A 339 -7.63 -32.92 -0.82
C ASP A 339 -8.69 -31.88 -0.44
N ALA A 340 -9.13 -31.05 -1.40
CA ALA A 340 -10.02 -29.92 -1.17
C ALA A 340 -11.36 -30.26 -0.45
N PRO A 341 -12.04 -31.40 -0.70
CA PRO A 341 -13.20 -31.79 0.09
C PRO A 341 -12.88 -32.01 1.57
N GLY A 342 -11.76 -32.67 1.88
CA GLY A 342 -11.36 -32.95 3.27
C GLY A 342 -11.00 -31.67 4.02
N GLU A 343 -10.20 -30.82 3.40
CA GLU A 343 -9.79 -29.53 3.92
C GLU A 343 -10.98 -28.59 4.13
N GLY A 344 -11.90 -28.53 3.16
CA GLY A 344 -13.12 -27.73 3.27
C GLY A 344 -14.01 -28.18 4.44
N ILE A 345 -14.17 -29.49 4.67
CA ILE A 345 -14.88 -29.98 5.86
C ILE A 345 -14.18 -29.51 7.13
N TRP A 346 -12.86 -29.69 7.21
CA TRP A 346 -12.08 -29.33 8.38
C TRP A 346 -12.18 -27.84 8.72
N ALA A 347 -12.08 -26.97 7.73
CA ALA A 347 -12.17 -25.52 7.92
C ALA A 347 -13.55 -25.10 8.42
N LEU A 348 -14.63 -25.57 7.78
CA LEU A 348 -16.00 -25.24 8.16
C LEU A 348 -16.33 -25.72 9.58
N VAL A 349 -15.99 -26.96 9.93
CA VAL A 349 -16.20 -27.50 11.27
C VAL A 349 -15.33 -26.78 12.31
N SER A 350 -14.08 -26.44 11.96
CA SER A 350 -13.18 -25.72 12.85
C SER A 350 -13.71 -24.33 13.18
N HIS A 351 -14.20 -23.59 12.20
CA HIS A 351 -14.83 -22.28 12.41
C HIS A 351 -16.02 -22.38 13.37
N ALA A 352 -16.96 -23.30 13.10
CA ALA A 352 -18.12 -23.53 13.96
C ALA A 352 -17.73 -23.88 15.41
N ARG A 353 -16.67 -24.67 15.60
CA ARG A 353 -16.19 -25.05 16.94
C ARG A 353 -15.58 -23.87 17.71
N ILE A 354 -14.88 -22.97 17.03
CA ILE A 354 -14.26 -21.79 17.63
C ILE A 354 -15.35 -20.78 18.02
N THR A 355 -16.25 -20.47 17.09
CA THR A 355 -17.30 -19.47 17.30
C THR A 355 -18.46 -20.00 18.14
N ARG A 356 -18.60 -21.34 18.22
CA ARG A 356 -19.76 -22.04 18.79
C ARG A 356 -21.09 -21.68 18.11
N ASP A 357 -21.03 -21.20 16.87
CA ASP A 357 -22.19 -20.90 16.04
C ASP A 357 -22.75 -22.20 15.42
N TRP A 358 -23.47 -22.95 16.24
CA TRP A 358 -24.09 -24.21 15.83
C TRP A 358 -25.29 -24.01 14.91
N GLU A 359 -25.86 -22.81 14.88
CA GLU A 359 -26.94 -22.47 13.94
C GLU A 359 -26.38 -22.38 12.53
N TRP A 360 -25.35 -21.57 12.32
CA TRP A 360 -24.62 -21.53 11.06
C TRP A 360 -24.08 -22.91 10.66
N CYS A 361 -23.52 -23.66 11.61
CA CYS A 361 -23.02 -25.00 11.32
C CYS A 361 -24.11 -25.94 10.76
N ARG A 362 -25.37 -25.78 11.19
CA ARG A 362 -26.50 -26.52 10.61
C ARG A 362 -26.85 -26.03 9.20
N GLU A 363 -26.80 -24.72 8.97
CA GLU A 363 -27.05 -24.12 7.65
C GLU A 363 -26.04 -24.61 6.60
N ILE A 364 -24.75 -24.66 6.95
CA ILE A 364 -23.68 -25.10 6.03
C ILE A 364 -23.49 -26.63 5.98
N PHE A 365 -24.15 -27.39 6.86
CA PHE A 365 -24.03 -28.84 6.94
C PHE A 365 -24.28 -29.57 5.60
N PRO A 366 -25.24 -29.15 4.74
CA PRO A 366 -25.42 -29.78 3.42
C PRO A 366 -24.14 -29.78 2.57
N HIS A 367 -23.32 -28.73 2.67
CA HIS A 367 -22.04 -28.66 1.97
C HIS A 367 -20.99 -29.61 2.56
N ILE A 368 -20.99 -29.80 3.88
CA ILE A 368 -20.13 -30.77 4.57
C ILE A 368 -20.50 -32.20 4.15
N ALA A 369 -21.80 -32.54 4.23
CA ALA A 369 -22.30 -33.86 3.87
C ALA A 369 -21.97 -34.21 2.41
N LYS A 370 -22.10 -33.24 1.49
CA LYS A 370 -21.75 -33.44 0.08
C LYS A 370 -20.26 -33.70 -0.13
N ARG A 371 -19.38 -32.97 0.57
CA ARG A 371 -17.92 -33.23 0.53
C ARG A 371 -17.59 -34.63 1.05
N ALA A 372 -18.20 -35.06 2.15
CA ALA A 372 -18.00 -36.41 2.69
C ALA A 372 -18.48 -37.49 1.71
N GLY A 373 -19.59 -37.24 1.01
CA GLY A 373 -20.07 -38.09 -0.07
C GLY A 373 -19.06 -38.26 -1.21
N PHE A 374 -18.38 -37.18 -1.62
CA PHE A 374 -17.31 -37.27 -2.61
C PHE A 374 -16.12 -38.10 -2.12
N ILE A 375 -15.69 -37.89 -0.87
CA ILE A 375 -14.58 -38.65 -0.28
C ILE A 375 -14.91 -40.15 -0.25
N GLY A 376 -16.14 -40.54 0.06
CA GLY A 376 -16.54 -41.95 0.08
C GLY A 376 -16.66 -42.60 -1.32
N GLN A 377 -16.59 -41.82 -2.39
CA GLN A 377 -16.63 -42.31 -3.78
C GLN A 377 -15.25 -42.42 -4.44
N MET A 378 -14.24 -41.78 -3.84
CA MET A 378 -12.83 -41.90 -4.23
C MET A 378 -12.22 -43.12 -3.55
#